data_AF-A0A538QGI5-F1
#
_entry.id   AF-A0A538QGI5-F1
#
_cell.length_a   1.000
_cell.length_b   1.000
_cell.length_c   1.000
_cell.angle_alpha   90.00
_cell.angle_beta   90.00
_cell.angle_gamma   90.00
#
_symmetry.space_group_name_H-M   'P 1'
#
loop_
_entity.id
_entity.type
_entity.pdbx_description
1 polymer ?
#
loop_
_entity_poly.entity_id
_entity_poly.type
_entity_poly.pdbx_seq_one_letter_code
_entity_poly.pdbx_strand_id
1 'polypeptide(L)'
;MRRRPLAPVLGLAALASGCASTRCAPVSVVVERTEERPRLRTEVHGVRTDPTGRVLEDRRDVIVPEFWVLGRDGRWYEVSEADWRGAEPGHALSLCR
;
A
#
# COMPACT_ATOMS: atom_id res chain seq x y z
N MET A 1 -58.80 -29.60 3.51
CA MET A 1 -57.36 -29.95 3.57
C MET A 1 -56.58 -28.87 2.83
N ARG A 2 -55.71 -28.12 3.53
CA ARG A 2 -54.99 -26.93 3.03
C ARG A 2 -53.85 -27.34 2.10
N ARG A 3 -53.85 -26.86 0.85
CA ARG A 3 -52.68 -26.88 -0.04
C ARG A 3 -52.04 -25.49 0.00
N ARG A 4 -50.80 -25.40 0.49
CA ARG A 4 -49.96 -24.19 0.44
C ARG A 4 -49.11 -24.23 -0.84
N PRO A 5 -49.20 -23.25 -1.74
CA PRO A 5 -48.14 -23.03 -2.73
C PRO A 5 -47.10 -22.09 -2.13
N LEU A 6 -45.84 -22.53 -2.03
CA LEU A 6 -44.72 -21.65 -1.74
C LEU A 6 -44.15 -21.16 -3.08
N ALA A 7 -44.07 -19.83 -3.17
CA ALA A 7 -43.68 -19.01 -4.30
C ALA A 7 -42.16 -19.12 -4.61
N PRO A 8 -41.70 -18.60 -5.77
CA PRO A 8 -40.40 -18.90 -6.36
C PRO A 8 -39.29 -18.04 -5.76
N VAL A 9 -38.13 -18.63 -5.48
CA VAL A 9 -36.93 -17.87 -5.11
C VAL A 9 -36.19 -17.46 -6.39
N LEU A 10 -36.42 -16.22 -6.80
CA LEU A 10 -35.60 -15.46 -7.76
C LEU A 10 -34.21 -15.24 -7.15
N GLY A 11 -33.22 -16.01 -7.61
CA GLY A 11 -31.81 -15.76 -7.29
C GLY A 11 -31.24 -14.70 -8.22
N LEU A 12 -31.17 -13.44 -7.77
CA LEU A 12 -30.31 -12.42 -8.37
C LEU A 12 -28.84 -12.85 -8.21
N ALA A 13 -28.17 -13.21 -9.30
CA ALA A 13 -26.72 -13.30 -9.33
C ALA A 13 -26.14 -11.88 -9.35
N ALA A 14 -25.75 -11.38 -8.18
CA ALA A 14 -24.99 -10.14 -8.06
C ALA A 14 -23.59 -10.34 -8.66
N LEU A 15 -23.28 -9.55 -9.69
CA LEU A 15 -21.96 -9.41 -10.27
C LEU A 15 -21.02 -8.80 -9.23
N ALA A 16 -20.31 -9.64 -8.49
CA ALA A 16 -19.16 -9.19 -7.72
C ALA A 16 -18.01 -8.90 -8.68
N SER A 17 -17.88 -7.63 -9.06
CA SER A 17 -16.66 -7.04 -9.60
C SER A 17 -15.53 -7.23 -8.58
N GLY A 18 -14.82 -8.36 -8.69
CA GLY A 18 -13.74 -8.73 -7.80
C GLY A 18 -12.47 -7.95 -8.15
N CYS A 19 -12.14 -7.00 -7.28
CA CYS A 19 -10.90 -6.24 -7.23
C CYS A 19 -9.67 -7.13 -7.46
N ALA A 20 -8.71 -6.61 -8.22
CA ALA A 20 -7.38 -7.18 -8.38
C ALA A 20 -6.78 -7.49 -7.01
N SER A 21 -6.92 -8.73 -6.56
CA SER A 21 -6.29 -9.21 -5.34
C SER A 21 -4.86 -9.52 -5.71
N THR A 22 -3.95 -8.58 -5.48
CA THR A 22 -2.53 -8.91 -5.46
C THR A 22 -2.36 -10.02 -4.43
N ARG A 23 -2.02 -11.24 -4.88
CA ARG A 23 -1.67 -12.34 -3.97
C ARG A 23 -0.37 -11.93 -3.29
N CYS A 24 -0.46 -11.21 -2.17
CA CYS A 24 0.65 -11.02 -1.27
C CYS A 24 1.07 -12.40 -0.76
N ALA A 25 2.32 -12.80 -1.02
CA ALA A 25 2.92 -13.93 -0.33
C ALA A 25 3.67 -13.37 0.89
N PRO A 26 3.20 -13.65 2.13
CA PRO A 26 3.86 -13.11 3.31
C PRO A 26 5.26 -13.71 3.43
N VAL A 27 6.26 -12.86 3.56
CA VAL A 27 7.65 -13.24 3.87
C VAL A 27 7.93 -12.81 5.30
N SER A 28 8.42 -13.74 6.13
CA SER A 28 8.83 -13.45 7.50
C SER A 28 10.30 -13.04 7.53
N VAL A 29 10.58 -11.84 8.03
CA VAL A 29 11.95 -11.31 8.21
C VAL A 29 12.21 -11.13 9.70
N VAL A 30 13.28 -11.73 10.23
CA VAL A 30 13.71 -11.45 11.61
C VAL A 30 14.47 -10.14 11.62
N VAL A 31 13.92 -9.14 12.31
CA VAL A 31 14.46 -7.78 12.37
C VAL A 31 15.79 -7.78 13.11
N GLU A 32 16.79 -7.14 12.52
CA GLU A 32 18.07 -6.85 13.16
C GLU A 32 18.15 -5.39 13.59
N ARG A 33 17.76 -4.47 12.69
CA ARG A 33 17.79 -3.03 12.91
C ARG A 33 16.71 -2.33 12.09
N THR A 34 16.21 -1.21 12.60
CA THR A 34 15.32 -0.30 11.87
C THR A 34 16.06 1.01 11.56
N GLU A 35 15.69 1.66 10.45
CA GLU A 35 16.26 2.93 10.04
C GLU A 35 15.23 3.77 9.28
N GLU A 36 15.20 5.08 9.55
CA GLU A 36 14.47 6.05 8.72
C GLU A 36 15.48 6.74 7.80
N ARG A 37 15.21 6.73 6.49
CA ARG A 37 16.06 7.30 5.45
C ARG A 37 15.27 8.33 4.64
N PRO A 38 15.33 9.62 5.01
CA PRO A 38 14.64 10.65 4.24
C PRO A 38 15.20 10.75 2.83
N ARG A 39 14.32 10.88 1.84
CA ARG A 39 14.68 11.07 0.43
C ARG A 39 14.02 12.32 -0.14
N LEU A 40 14.77 13.02 -0.99
CA LEU A 40 14.21 14.12 -1.78
C LEU A 40 13.39 13.56 -2.94
N ARG A 41 12.15 14.03 -3.08
CA ARG A 41 11.24 13.68 -4.18
C ARG A 41 10.67 14.96 -4.78
N THR A 42 10.59 15.03 -6.10
CA THR A 42 9.88 16.10 -6.79
C THR A 42 8.42 15.69 -6.96
N GLU A 43 7.50 16.49 -6.42
CA GLU A 43 6.06 16.28 -6.52
C GLU A 43 5.38 17.45 -7.25
N VAL A 44 4.27 17.14 -7.94
CA VAL A 44 3.45 18.16 -8.59
C VAL A 44 2.56 18.81 -7.54
N HIS A 45 2.70 20.13 -7.39
CA HIS A 45 1.97 20.94 -6.43
C HIS A 45 0.89 21.82 -7.11
N GLY A 46 0.54 21.50 -8.35
CA GLY A 46 -0.49 22.20 -9.10
C GLY A 46 -0.04 22.51 -10.53
N VAL A 47 -0.73 23.45 -11.14
CA VAL A 47 -0.46 23.90 -12.50
C VAL A 47 -0.49 25.42 -12.59
N ARG A 48 0.32 25.99 -13.47
CA ARG A 48 0.34 27.41 -13.79
C ARG A 48 0.26 27.61 -15.30
N THR A 49 -0.32 28.72 -15.72
CA THR A 49 -0.37 29.10 -17.14
C THR A 49 0.68 30.14 -17.44
N ASP A 50 1.48 29.93 -18.49
CA ASP A 50 2.47 30.91 -18.93
C ASP A 50 1.84 32.04 -19.78
N PRO A 51 2.60 33.10 -20.11
CA PRO A 51 2.08 34.22 -20.92
C PRO A 51 1.63 33.83 -22.34
N THR A 52 2.03 32.65 -22.84
CA THR A 52 1.60 32.11 -24.14
C THR A 52 0.34 31.25 -24.05
N GLY A 53 -0.21 31.09 -22.84
CA GLY A 53 -1.39 30.27 -22.59
C GLY A 53 -1.10 28.78 -22.37
N ARG A 54 0.17 28.37 -22.22
CA ARG A 54 0.52 26.96 -21.98
C ARG A 54 0.39 26.62 -20.51
N VAL A 55 -0.18 25.44 -20.22
CA VAL A 55 -0.24 24.88 -18.87
C VAL A 55 1.07 24.18 -18.55
N LEU A 56 1.67 24.54 -17.43
CA LEU A 56 2.91 23.98 -16.90
C LEU A 56 2.64 23.40 -15.52
N GLU A 57 3.27 22.26 -15.21
CA GLU A 57 3.28 21.73 -13.85
C GLU A 57 4.08 22.64 -12.92
N ASP A 58 3.49 22.98 -11.78
CA ASP A 58 4.23 23.55 -10.66
C ASP A 58 4.82 22.39 -9.86
N ARG A 59 6.15 22.29 -9.84
CA ARG A 59 6.88 21.20 -9.21
C ARG A 59 7.62 21.71 -7.99
N ARG A 60 7.61 20.94 -6.90
CA ARG A 60 8.36 21.25 -5.68
C ARG A 60 9.09 20.02 -5.19
N ASP A 61 10.27 20.25 -4.65
CA ASP A 61 11.02 19.21 -3.97
C ASP A 61 10.52 19.11 -2.53
N VAL A 62 10.18 17.89 -2.13
CA VAL A 62 9.70 17.54 -0.79
C VAL A 62 10.59 16.43 -0.21
N ILE A 63 10.80 16.47 1.11
CA ILE A 63 11.51 15.40 1.82
C ILE A 63 10.47 14.38 2.27
N VAL A 64 10.59 13.15 1.78
CA VAL A 64 9.69 12.04 2.13
C VAL A 64 10.48 11.06 3.00
N PRO A 65 9.98 10.67 4.18
CA PRO A 65 10.60 9.63 4.98
C PRO A 65 10.41 8.27 4.31
N GLU A 66 11.50 7.52 4.12
CA GLU A 66 11.44 6.11 3.76
C GLU A 66 11.81 5.27 4.99
N PHE A 67 11.07 4.21 5.24
CA PHE A 67 11.24 3.38 6.42
C PHE A 67 11.84 2.03 6.04
N TRP A 68 12.92 1.66 6.71
CA TRP A 68 13.73 0.50 6.34
C TRP A 68 13.96 -0.43 7.52
N VAL A 69 13.95 -1.73 7.24
CA VAL A 69 14.27 -2.82 8.17
C VAL A 69 15.44 -3.61 7.62
N LEU A 70 16.49 -3.78 8.41
CA LEU A 70 17.56 -4.75 8.15
C LEU A 70 17.11 -6.10 8.72
N GLY A 71 17.04 -7.11 7.86
CA GLY A 71 16.85 -8.49 8.30
C GLY A 71 18.16 -9.12 8.76
N ARG A 72 18.08 -10.17 9.58
CA ARG A 72 19.24 -11.01 9.95
C ARG A 72 19.88 -11.75 8.77
N ASP A 73 19.22 -11.75 7.62
CA ASP A 73 19.78 -12.19 6.34
C ASP A 73 20.72 -11.14 5.72
N GLY A 74 20.94 -10.00 6.38
CA GLY A 74 21.80 -8.90 5.94
C GLY A 74 21.17 -8.02 4.87
N ARG A 75 19.87 -8.18 4.58
CA ARG A 75 19.18 -7.43 3.52
C ARG A 75 18.34 -6.30 4.10
N TRP A 76 18.37 -5.17 3.41
CA TRP A 76 17.49 -4.05 3.70
C TRP A 76 16.15 -4.20 2.98
N TYR A 77 15.07 -3.99 3.71
CA TYR A 77 13.70 -4.05 3.24
C TYR A 77 13.04 -2.69 3.48
N GLU A 78 12.64 -2.01 2.41
CA GLU A 78 11.73 -0.87 2.50
C GLU A 78 10.37 -1.38 2.95
N VAL A 79 9.79 -0.75 3.96
CA VAL A 79 8.54 -1.15 4.60
C VAL A 79 7.61 0.05 4.79
N SER A 80 6.35 -0.20 5.10
CA SER A 80 5.44 0.88 5.49
C SER A 80 5.85 1.47 6.84
N GLU A 81 5.44 2.72 7.10
CA GLU A 81 5.64 3.34 8.41
C GLU A 81 4.98 2.54 9.55
N ALA A 82 3.84 1.89 9.27
CA ALA A 82 3.14 1.07 10.25
C ALA A 82 3.96 -0.17 10.63
N ASP A 83 4.49 -0.88 9.63
CA ASP A 83 5.35 -2.05 9.85
C ASP A 83 6.64 -1.66 10.56
N TRP A 84 7.25 -0.53 10.18
CA TRP A 84 8.46 -0.01 10.81
C TRP A 84 8.24 0.37 12.29
N ARG A 85 7.12 1.00 12.62
CA ARG A 85 6.75 1.32 14.01
C ARG A 85 6.55 0.08 14.86
N GLY A 86 6.07 -1.02 14.27
CA GLY A 86 5.91 -2.31 14.93
C GLY A 86 7.13 -3.23 14.87
N ALA A 87 8.20 -2.83 14.19
CA ALA A 87 9.37 -3.68 13.98
C ALA A 87 10.30 -3.66 15.20
N GLU A 88 10.34 -4.78 15.92
CA GLU A 88 11.21 -4.96 17.08
C GLU A 88 12.44 -5.81 16.74
N PRO A 89 13.68 -5.34 17.01
CA PRO A 89 14.88 -6.15 16.84
C PRO A 89 14.79 -7.51 17.55
N GLY A 90 15.14 -8.57 16.83
CA GLY A 90 15.04 -9.96 17.29
C GLY A 90 13.70 -10.64 17.00
N HIS A 91 12.66 -9.88 16.62
CA HIS A 91 11.33 -10.43 16.33
C HIS A 91 11.09 -10.58 14.83
N ALA A 92 10.19 -11.50 14.49
CA ALA A 92 9.75 -11.71 13.13
C ALA A 92 8.72 -10.65 12.71
N LEU A 93 8.97 -10.00 11.57
CA LEU A 93 8.07 -9.09 10.90
C LEU A 93 7.54 -9.76 9.63
N SER A 94 6.22 -9.82 9.49
CA SER A 94 5.58 -10.37 8.28
C SER A 94 5.40 -9.26 7.25
N LEU A 95 6.06 -9.38 6.11
CA LEU A 95 6.01 -8.41 5.03
C LEU A 95 5.26 -8.97 3.82
N CYS A 96 4.45 -8.13 3.20
CA CYS A 96 3.84 -8.44 1.91
C CYS A 96 4.80 -8.09 0.77
N ARG A 97 5.08 -9.07 -0.10
CA ARG A 97 5.89 -8.90 -1.31
C ARG A 97 5.21 -9.59 -2.50
#